data_AF-A0A7S2I5N4-F1
#
_entry.id   AF-A0A7S2I5N4-F1
#
_cell.length_a   1.000
_cell.length_b   1.000
_cell.length_c   1.000
_cell.angle_alpha   90.00
_cell.angle_beta   90.00
_cell.angle_gamma   90.00
#
_symmetry.space_group_name_H-M   'P 1'
#
loop_
_entity.id
_entity.type
_entity.pdbx_description
1 polymer ?
#
loop_
_entity_poly.entity_id
_entity_poly.type
_entity_poly.pdbx_seq_one_letter_code
_entity_poly.pdbx_strand_id
1 'polypeptide(L)'
;VPQTFLEEAMIETVAHEVGHTLGLRHNFKASTAWSQEQTNTRSWTTVHGISASVMDYNPVNVPSNRTLQGQYYTTVVGPYDKHAIRYGYTPVDGELSGEQHPTLASIAAESSARHELNFATDEDAPRSNGNDPTVSTWD
;
A
#
# COMPACT_ATOMS: atom_id res chain seq x y z
N VAL A 1 -5.36 -0.38 26.30
CA VAL A 1 -4.83 -0.21 24.93
C VAL A 1 -4.11 1.14 24.90
N PRO A 2 -2.87 1.23 24.38
CA PRO A 2 -2.15 2.51 24.30
C PRO A 2 -2.91 3.53 23.43
N GLN A 3 -2.78 4.82 23.73
CA GLN A 3 -3.40 5.87 22.91
C GLN A 3 -2.89 5.83 21.46
N THR A 4 -1.58 5.58 21.28
CA THR A 4 -0.95 5.46 19.97
C THR A 4 -1.54 4.37 19.10
N PHE A 5 -2.06 3.28 19.68
CA PHE A 5 -2.75 2.23 18.93
C PHE A 5 -4.01 2.77 18.24
N LEU A 6 -4.82 3.55 18.96
CA LEU A 6 -6.05 4.13 18.42
C LEU A 6 -5.75 5.23 17.40
N GLU A 7 -4.72 6.04 17.66
CA GLU A 7 -4.29 7.09 16.74
C GLU A 7 -3.78 6.52 15.41
N GLU A 8 -2.91 5.50 15.47
CA GLU A 8 -2.37 4.84 14.28
C GLU A 8 -3.50 4.18 13.46
N ALA A 9 -4.46 3.50 14.11
CA ALA A 9 -5.62 2.91 13.43
C ALA A 9 -6.52 3.95 12.73
N MET A 10 -6.76 5.09 13.40
CA MET A 10 -7.54 6.19 12.83
C MET A 10 -6.84 6.83 11.63
N ILE A 11 -5.51 7.00 11.69
CA ILE A 11 -4.73 7.53 10.57
C ILE A 11 -4.82 6.58 9.36
N GLU A 12 -4.60 5.28 9.57
CA GLU A 12 -4.71 4.28 8.51
C GLU A 12 -6.10 4.30 7.87
N THR A 13 -7.15 4.23 8.69
CA THR A 13 -8.54 4.21 8.22
C THR A 13 -8.87 5.46 7.41
N VAL A 14 -8.52 6.65 7.92
CA VAL A 14 -8.78 7.90 7.19
C VAL A 14 -8.00 7.93 5.87
N ALA A 15 -6.74 7.51 5.87
CA ALA A 15 -5.94 7.46 4.65
C ALA A 15 -6.50 6.47 3.62
N HIS A 16 -6.99 5.31 4.07
CA HIS A 16 -7.62 4.28 3.25
C HIS A 16 -8.88 4.81 2.55
N GLU A 17 -9.81 5.40 3.32
CA GLU A 17 -11.08 5.91 2.78
C GLU A 17 -10.88 7.13 1.87
N VAL A 18 -9.88 7.98 2.17
CA VAL A 18 -9.46 9.05 1.26
C VAL A 18 -8.87 8.45 -0.02
N GLY A 19 -8.10 7.37 0.06
CA GLY A 19 -7.60 6.62 -1.09
C GLY A 19 -8.73 6.15 -2.00
N HIS A 20 -9.79 5.55 -1.44
CA HIS A 20 -10.99 5.19 -2.20
C HIS A 20 -11.69 6.39 -2.84
N THR A 21 -11.79 7.50 -2.11
CA THR A 21 -12.35 8.76 -2.65
C THR A 21 -11.56 9.27 -3.86
N LEU A 22 -10.24 9.03 -3.87
CA LEU A 22 -9.33 9.35 -4.98
C LEU A 22 -9.29 8.24 -6.07
N GLY A 23 -10.12 7.20 -5.95
CA GLY A 23 -10.23 6.12 -6.94
C GLY A 23 -9.21 4.99 -6.77
N LEU A 24 -8.48 4.94 -5.65
CA LEU A 24 -7.59 3.82 -5.36
C LEU A 24 -8.41 2.59 -4.95
N ARG A 25 -8.01 1.43 -5.48
CA ARG A 25 -8.52 0.11 -5.10
C ARG A 25 -7.66 -0.50 -4.00
N HIS A 26 -8.17 -1.55 -3.37
CA HIS A 26 -7.37 -2.37 -2.46
C HIS A 26 -6.11 -2.88 -3.16
N ASN A 27 -5.00 -2.92 -2.41
CA ASN A 27 -3.74 -3.51 -2.85
C ASN A 27 -3.22 -4.52 -1.82
N PHE A 28 -3.69 -5.75 -1.95
CA PHE A 28 -3.35 -6.90 -1.11
C PHE A 28 -1.97 -7.50 -1.39
N LYS A 29 -1.22 -6.90 -2.33
CA LYS A 29 0.17 -7.27 -2.60
C LYS A 29 1.15 -6.43 -1.77
N ALA A 30 0.70 -5.31 -1.23
CA ALA A 30 1.57 -4.28 -0.69
C ALA A 30 2.32 -4.71 0.58
N SER A 31 1.74 -5.60 1.37
CA SER A 31 2.32 -6.24 2.56
C SER A 31 3.60 -7.01 2.26
N THR A 32 3.76 -7.50 1.02
CA THR A 32 4.95 -8.26 0.58
C THR A 32 6.18 -7.39 0.34
N ALA A 33 6.03 -6.06 0.37
CA ALA A 33 7.11 -5.14 0.05
C ALA A 33 8.22 -5.10 1.11
N TRP A 34 7.85 -5.28 2.39
CA TRP A 34 8.74 -5.13 3.54
C TRP A 34 8.93 -6.45 4.28
N SER A 35 10.14 -6.68 4.80
CA SER A 35 10.43 -7.83 5.65
C SER A 35 9.81 -7.67 7.04
N GLN A 36 9.61 -8.79 7.75
CA GLN A 36 9.12 -8.72 9.13
C GLN A 36 10.09 -8.02 10.09
N GLU A 37 11.40 -8.04 9.82
CA GLU A 37 12.38 -7.25 10.57
C GLU A 37 12.14 -5.75 10.38
N GLN A 38 11.89 -5.34 9.14
CA GLN A 38 11.58 -3.96 8.79
C GLN A 38 10.28 -3.49 9.46
N THR A 39 9.20 -4.27 9.36
CA THR A 39 7.90 -3.91 9.97
C THR A 39 7.93 -3.93 11.51
N ASN A 40 8.86 -4.67 12.12
CA ASN A 40 9.08 -4.66 13.56
C ASN A 40 10.04 -3.55 14.03
N THR A 41 10.66 -2.81 13.10
CA THR A 41 11.61 -1.76 13.45
C THR A 41 10.93 -0.39 13.43
N ARG A 42 10.77 0.25 14.59
CA ARG A 42 10.09 1.57 14.70
C ARG A 42 10.73 2.67 13.86
N SER A 43 12.06 2.72 13.78
CA SER A 43 12.76 3.70 12.93
C SER A 43 12.50 3.49 11.44
N TRP A 44 12.23 2.26 11.01
CA TRP A 44 11.84 1.94 9.64
C TRP A 44 10.39 2.32 9.37
N THR A 45 9.49 1.80 10.20
CA THR A 45 8.03 1.95 10.05
C THR A 45 7.56 3.40 10.17
N THR A 46 8.29 4.25 10.90
CA THR A 46 8.03 5.71 10.96
C THR A 46 8.23 6.40 9.60
N VAL A 47 9.08 5.84 8.72
CA VAL A 47 9.41 6.41 7.42
C VAL A 47 8.67 5.71 6.28
N HIS A 48 8.52 4.39 6.37
CA HIS A 48 8.03 3.55 5.27
C HIS A 48 6.63 2.96 5.50
N GLY A 49 6.08 3.08 6.70
CA GLY A 49 4.88 2.33 7.09
C GLY A 49 5.18 0.84 7.31
N ILE A 50 4.11 0.06 7.52
CA ILE A 50 4.19 -1.41 7.67
C ILE A 50 3.82 -2.16 6.38
N SER A 51 3.30 -1.45 5.36
CA SER A 51 3.00 -1.96 4.02
C SER A 51 3.33 -0.89 2.98
N ALA A 52 3.44 -1.27 1.70
CA ALA A 52 3.69 -0.34 0.61
C ALA A 52 2.47 0.48 0.17
N SER A 53 1.29 0.20 0.75
CA SER A 53 0.03 0.87 0.45
C SER A 53 -0.84 0.98 1.69
N VAL A 54 -1.55 2.09 1.86
CA VAL A 54 -2.64 2.22 2.85
C VAL A 54 -3.91 1.49 2.41
N MET A 55 -3.97 1.02 1.16
CA MET A 55 -5.09 0.27 0.58
C MET A 55 -5.02 -1.23 0.87
N ASP A 56 -4.08 -1.66 1.69
CA ASP A 56 -3.94 -3.03 2.14
C ASP A 56 -4.79 -3.31 3.40
N TYR A 57 -5.05 -4.57 3.70
CA TYR A 57 -5.76 -5.02 4.91
C TYR A 57 -4.78 -5.70 5.87
N ASN A 58 -3.76 -4.94 6.27
CA ASN A 58 -2.75 -5.46 7.19
C ASN A 58 -3.39 -5.83 8.54
N PRO A 59 -3.01 -6.97 9.13
CA PRO A 59 -3.34 -7.23 10.53
C PRO A 59 -2.61 -6.22 11.43
N VAL A 60 -3.03 -6.16 12.69
CA VAL A 60 -2.30 -5.39 13.70
C VAL A 60 -0.87 -5.93 13.81
N ASN A 61 0.11 -5.05 13.61
CA ASN A 61 1.51 -5.42 13.71
C ASN A 61 1.93 -5.62 15.19
N VAL A 62 1.82 -6.87 15.65
CA VAL A 62 2.19 -7.28 17.00
C VAL A 62 3.25 -8.39 16.92
N PRO A 63 4.54 -8.05 17.06
CA PRO A 63 5.61 -9.03 16.99
C PRO A 63 5.59 -9.99 18.18
N SER A 64 6.07 -11.21 17.95
CA SER A 64 6.29 -12.20 19.01
C SER A 64 7.28 -11.69 20.06
N ASN A 65 8.33 -11.00 19.62
CA ASN A 65 9.23 -10.25 20.50
C ASN A 65 8.75 -8.81 20.69
N ARG A 66 8.12 -8.55 21.84
CA ARG A 66 7.58 -7.23 22.19
C ARG A 66 8.63 -6.12 22.33
N THR A 67 9.92 -6.43 22.38
CA THR A 67 10.98 -5.40 22.37
C THR A 67 11.22 -4.81 20.99
N LEU A 68 10.72 -5.43 19.92
CA LEU A 68 10.88 -5.01 18.53
C LEU A 68 9.55 -4.47 17.97
N GLN A 69 8.95 -3.49 18.64
CA GLN A 69 7.64 -2.97 18.25
C GLN A 69 7.76 -1.81 17.24
N GLY A 70 7.33 -2.04 16.00
CA GLY A 70 7.06 -0.99 15.00
C GLY A 70 5.80 -0.18 15.30
N GLN A 71 5.27 0.56 14.34
CA GLN A 71 3.85 0.98 14.43
C GLN A 71 2.92 -0.24 14.41
N TYR A 72 1.79 -0.15 15.10
CA TYR A 72 0.70 -1.12 15.09
C TYR A 72 -0.05 -1.12 13.75
N TYR A 73 -0.19 0.05 13.14
CA TYR A 73 -0.85 0.27 11.84
C TYR A 73 0.00 1.17 10.96
N THR A 74 -0.24 1.16 9.64
CA THR A 74 0.50 2.08 8.76
C THR A 74 0.03 3.52 9.00
N THR A 75 0.97 4.43 9.17
CA THR A 75 0.69 5.87 9.37
C THR A 75 1.27 6.73 8.26
N VAL A 76 1.79 6.08 7.21
CA VAL A 76 2.48 6.71 6.10
C VAL A 76 1.81 6.26 4.82
N VAL A 77 1.47 7.23 3.96
CA VAL A 77 1.04 6.95 2.58
C VAL A 77 2.19 6.30 1.82
N GLY A 78 1.95 5.09 1.33
CA GLY A 78 2.97 4.20 0.81
C GLY A 78 3.48 4.58 -0.57
N PRO A 79 4.60 3.97 -1.02
CA PRO A 79 5.15 4.20 -2.35
C PRO A 79 4.16 3.84 -3.46
N TYR A 80 3.37 2.77 -3.32
CA TYR A 80 2.36 2.41 -4.32
C TYR A 80 1.26 3.47 -4.42
N ASP A 81 0.74 3.95 -3.29
CA ASP A 81 -0.33 4.96 -3.28
C ASP A 81 0.12 6.25 -3.99
N LYS A 82 1.33 6.72 -3.66
CA LYS A 82 1.92 7.90 -4.31
C LYS A 82 2.14 7.68 -5.79
N HIS A 83 2.54 6.47 -6.18
CA HIS A 83 2.72 6.10 -7.58
C HIS A 83 1.41 6.10 -8.35
N ALA A 84 0.37 5.46 -7.81
CA ALA A 84 -0.96 5.41 -8.41
C ALA A 84 -1.58 6.81 -8.53
N ILE A 85 -1.46 7.66 -7.50
CA ILE A 85 -1.89 9.05 -7.57
C ILE A 85 -1.08 9.83 -8.62
N ARG A 86 0.24 9.63 -8.70
CA ARG A 86 1.06 10.27 -9.74
C ARG A 86 0.61 9.84 -11.13
N TYR A 87 0.32 8.56 -11.34
CA TYR A 87 -0.21 8.07 -12.62
C TYR A 87 -1.58 8.68 -12.95
N GLY A 88 -2.52 8.70 -11.99
CA GLY A 88 -3.89 9.13 -12.24
C GLY A 88 -4.13 10.64 -12.25
N TYR A 89 -3.24 11.44 -11.65
CA TYR A 89 -3.49 12.86 -11.39
C TYR A 89 -2.38 13.82 -11.85
N THR A 90 -1.29 13.33 -12.45
CA THR A 90 -0.29 14.23 -13.06
C THR A 90 -0.91 14.88 -14.30
N PRO A 91 -0.97 16.22 -14.39
CA PRO A 91 -1.40 16.88 -15.61
C PRO A 91 -0.41 16.58 -16.74
N VAL A 92 -0.92 16.15 -17.88
CA VAL A 92 -0.11 15.83 -19.06
C VAL A 92 -0.68 16.53 -20.28
N ASP A 93 0.13 17.39 -20.90
CA ASP A 93 -0.27 18.11 -22.10
C ASP A 93 -0.46 17.16 -23.28
N GLY A 94 -1.57 17.31 -24.00
CA GLY A 94 -1.86 16.49 -25.18
C GLY A 94 -2.39 15.09 -24.87
N GLU A 95 -2.82 14.82 -23.63
CA GLU A 95 -3.59 13.62 -23.31
C GLU A 95 -4.91 13.59 -24.11
N LEU A 96 -5.17 12.47 -24.78
CA LEU A 96 -6.39 12.21 -25.52
C LEU A 96 -7.12 11.02 -24.90
N SER A 97 -8.43 11.17 -24.71
CA SER A 97 -9.25 10.11 -24.12
C SER A 97 -9.17 8.83 -24.96
N GLY A 98 -8.82 7.72 -24.32
CA GLY A 98 -8.67 6.41 -24.96
C GLY A 98 -7.31 6.15 -25.61
N GLU A 99 -6.38 7.11 -25.57
CA GLU A 99 -5.02 6.94 -26.09
C GLU A 99 -3.99 6.86 -24.96
N GLN A 100 -3.02 5.95 -25.10
CA GLN A 100 -1.94 5.84 -24.13
C GLN A 100 -0.91 6.95 -24.34
N HIS A 101 -0.84 7.91 -23.41
CA HIS A 101 0.17 8.95 -23.45
C HIS A 101 1.57 8.43 -23.00
N PRO A 102 2.68 8.77 -23.69
CA PRO A 102 4.02 8.27 -23.35
C PRO A 102 4.47 8.56 -21.91
N THR A 103 4.17 9.74 -21.37
CA THR A 103 4.45 10.08 -19.96
C THR A 103 3.73 9.15 -18.97
N LEU A 104 2.44 8.88 -19.20
CA LEU A 104 1.67 7.98 -18.34
C LEU A 104 2.18 6.54 -18.46
N ALA A 105 2.48 6.09 -19.67
CA ALA A 105 3.11 4.79 -19.91
C ALA A 105 4.45 4.65 -19.18
N SER A 106 5.27 5.70 -19.20
CA SER A 106 6.55 5.74 -18.48
C SER A 106 6.36 5.67 -16.97
N ILE A 107 5.35 6.35 -16.43
CA ILE A 107 5.02 6.23 -15.00
C ILE A 107 4.62 4.79 -14.72
N ALA A 108 3.61 4.23 -15.38
CA ALA A 108 3.14 2.86 -15.14
C ALA A 108 4.26 1.81 -15.21
N ALA A 109 5.21 1.97 -16.13
CA ALA A 109 6.34 1.07 -16.31
C ALA A 109 7.29 0.99 -15.09
N GLU A 110 7.32 1.99 -14.20
CA GLU A 110 8.15 1.94 -12.99
C GLU A 110 7.81 0.76 -12.08
N SER A 111 6.54 0.32 -12.10
CA SER A 111 6.09 -0.85 -11.33
C SER A 111 6.83 -2.14 -11.70
N SER A 112 7.33 -2.24 -12.94
CA SER A 112 8.07 -3.42 -13.40
C SER A 112 9.48 -3.53 -12.80
N ALA A 113 10.03 -2.43 -12.28
CA ALA A 113 11.39 -2.38 -11.74
C ALA A 113 11.43 -2.32 -10.20
N ARG A 114 10.29 -2.10 -9.56
CA ARG A 114 10.18 -1.75 -8.13
C ARG A 114 9.11 -2.59 -7.46
N HIS A 115 9.52 -3.57 -6.67
CA HIS A 115 8.59 -4.54 -6.07
C HIS A 115 7.61 -3.89 -5.09
N GLU A 116 7.98 -2.76 -4.47
CA GLU A 116 7.10 -1.98 -3.60
C GLU A 116 5.98 -1.26 -4.36
N LEU A 117 5.97 -1.32 -5.69
CA LEU A 117 4.91 -0.81 -6.55
C LEU A 117 4.03 -1.93 -7.14
N ASN A 118 4.23 -3.18 -6.70
CA ASN A 118 3.38 -4.28 -7.13
C ASN A 118 1.92 -4.06 -6.69
N PHE A 119 1.01 -4.54 -7.52
CA PHE A 119 -0.43 -4.40 -7.31
C PHE A 119 -1.14 -5.73 -7.49
N ALA A 120 -2.02 -6.05 -6.55
CA ALA A 120 -3.03 -7.10 -6.70
C ALA A 120 -4.24 -6.72 -5.86
N THR A 121 -5.43 -6.85 -6.42
CA THR A 121 -6.66 -6.29 -5.86
C THR A 121 -7.68 -7.37 -5.54
N ASP A 122 -8.94 -7.00 -5.31
CA ASP A 122 -10.00 -7.91 -4.86
C ASP A 122 -10.18 -9.14 -5.76
N GLU A 123 -10.07 -8.99 -7.08
CA GLU A 123 -10.22 -10.11 -8.03
C GLU A 123 -9.00 -11.04 -8.04
N ASP A 124 -7.84 -10.55 -7.60
CA ASP A 124 -6.60 -11.32 -7.54
C ASP A 124 -6.47 -12.10 -6.22
N ALA A 125 -7.31 -11.79 -5.22
CA ALA A 125 -7.29 -12.45 -3.93
C ALA A 125 -7.93 -13.86 -3.98
N PRO A 126 -7.52 -14.80 -3.11
CA PRO A 126 -8.04 -16.18 -3.10
C PRO A 126 -9.56 -16.27 -2.96
N ARG A 127 -10.19 -15.29 -2.28
CA ARG A 127 -11.64 -15.20 -2.12
C ARG A 127 -12.39 -15.10 -3.46
N SER A 128 -11.73 -14.58 -4.50
CA SER A 128 -12.27 -14.37 -5.84
C SER A 128 -11.78 -15.42 -6.85
N ASN A 129 -11.23 -16.54 -6.37
CA ASN A 129 -10.49 -17.53 -7.17
C ASN A 129 -9.22 -16.97 -7.82
N GLY A 130 -8.59 -15.97 -7.18
CA GLY A 130 -7.26 -15.52 -7.53
C GLY A 130 -6.23 -16.62 -7.37
N ASN A 131 -5.27 -16.68 -8.30
CA ASN A 131 -4.27 -17.75 -8.36
C ASN A 131 -2.88 -17.32 -7.89
N ASP A 132 -2.72 -16.08 -7.43
CA ASP A 132 -1.43 -15.58 -6.94
C ASP A 132 -1.26 -15.98 -5.46
N PRO A 133 -0.33 -16.89 -5.13
CA PRO A 133 -0.14 -17.38 -3.75
C PRO A 133 0.48 -16.33 -2.82
N THR A 134 0.85 -15.17 -3.34
CA THR A 134 1.43 -14.06 -2.57
C THR A 134 0.46 -12.88 -2.44
N VAL A 135 -0.83 -13.15 -2.59
CA VAL A 135 -1.93 -12.19 -2.38
C VAL A 135 -2.90 -12.79 -1.37
N SER A 136 -3.18 -12.06 -0.30
CA SER A 136 -4.22 -12.42 0.67
C SER A 136 -5.05 -11.21 1.03
N THR A 137 -6.36 -11.38 1.18
CA THR A 137 -7.21 -10.30 1.73
C THR A 137 -6.87 -10.00 3.19
N TRP A 138 -6.23 -10.95 3.89
CA TRP A 138 -5.83 -10.82 5.28
C TRP A 138 -4.47 -11.51 5.44
N ASP A 139 -3.41 -10.74 5.64
CA ASP A 139 -2.06 -11.26 5.90
C ASP A 139 -1.78 -11.50 7.40
#